data_AF-A0A920GD85-F1
#
_entry.id   AF-A0A920GD85-F1
#
_cell.length_a   1.000
_cell.length_b   1.000
_cell.length_c   1.000
_cell.angle_alpha   90.00
_cell.angle_beta   90.00
_cell.angle_gamma   90.00
#
_symmetry.space_group_name_H-M   'P 1'
#
loop_
_entity.id
_entity.type
_entity.pdbx_description
1 polymer ?
#
loop_
_entity_poly.entity_id
_entity_poly.type
_entity_poly.pdbx_seq_one_letter_code
_entity_poly.pdbx_strand_id
1 'polypeptide(L)'
;MDLTIILDYIIISIIASMTINSILRNYAKKYKVLVDLPDRSRKFHKRPTPLTGGLGILLALLISGKLYIDLNNLTGYLPEFTFQLMVISVPLANIISN
;
A
#
# COMPACT_ATOMS: atom_id res chain seq x y z
N MET A 1 -11.00 12.17 20.66
CA MET A 1 -10.57 10.88 20.07
C MET A 1 -10.02 10.06 21.20
N ASP A 2 -10.62 8.91 21.45
CA ASP A 2 -10.13 8.01 22.49
C ASP A 2 -8.83 7.35 22.02
N LEU A 3 -7.91 7.13 22.96
CA LEU A 3 -6.61 6.52 22.68
C LEU A 3 -6.74 5.12 22.06
N THR A 4 -7.80 4.40 22.43
CA THR A 4 -8.16 3.08 21.91
C THR A 4 -8.35 3.10 20.40
N ILE A 5 -9.12 4.06 19.88
CA ILE A 5 -9.37 4.25 18.44
C ILE A 5 -8.06 4.44 17.65
N ILE A 6 -7.13 5.24 18.19
CA ILE A 6 -5.83 5.49 17.56
C ILE A 6 -5.01 4.20 17.51
N LEU A 7 -4.96 3.47 18.62
CA LEU A 7 -4.22 2.22 18.72
C LEU A 7 -4.78 1.16 17.77
N ASP A 8 -6.10 1.03 17.67
CA ASP A 8 -6.75 0.11 16.75
C ASP A 8 -6.37 0.39 15.30
N TYR A 9 -6.43 1.66 14.89
CA TYR A 9 -6.05 2.06 13.53
C TYR A 9 -4.57 1.78 13.23
N ILE A 10 -3.68 2.04 14.20
CA ILE A 10 -2.24 1.75 14.06
C ILE A 10 -2.02 0.24 13.89
N ILE A 11 -2.66 -0.59 14.72
CA ILE A 11 -2.52 -2.05 14.65
C ILE A 11 -3.00 -2.57 13.30
N ILE A 12 -4.19 -2.14 12.85
CA ILE A 12 -4.73 -2.51 11.53
C ILE A 12 -3.76 -2.10 10.42
N SER A 13 -3.22 -0.88 10.48
CA SER A 13 -2.30 -0.35 9.47
C SER A 13 -0.97 -1.12 9.42
N ILE A 14 -0.41 -1.51 10.57
CA ILE A 14 0.81 -2.32 10.63
C ILE A 14 0.57 -3.70 10.01
N ILE A 15 -0.52 -4.37 10.40
CA ILE A 15 -0.88 -5.71 9.89
C ILE A 15 -1.14 -5.66 8.38
N ALA A 16 -1.89 -4.66 7.91
CA ALA A 16 -2.16 -4.46 6.49
C ALA A 16 -0.85 -4.23 5.71
N SER A 17 0.02 -3.35 6.19
CA SER A 17 1.31 -3.05 5.55
C SER A 17 2.21 -4.27 5.48
N MET A 18 2.35 -5.04 6.55
CA MET A 18 3.16 -6.26 6.56
C MET A 18 2.62 -7.31 5.58
N THR A 19 1.30 -7.52 5.58
CA THR A 19 0.62 -8.49 4.72
C THR A 19 0.78 -8.13 3.26
N ILE A 20 0.45 -6.89 2.89
CA ILE A 20 0.48 -6.42 1.50
C ILE A 20 1.91 -6.41 0.95
N ASN A 21 2.89 -5.92 1.73
CA ASN A 21 4.28 -5.94 1.30
C ASN A 21 4.80 -7.37 1.10
N SER A 22 4.41 -8.31 1.97
CA SER A 22 4.78 -9.72 1.82
C SER A 22 4.19 -10.35 0.55
N ILE A 23 2.90 -10.10 0.30
CA ILE A 23 2.21 -10.57 -0.91
C ILE A 23 2.88 -9.99 -2.15
N LEU A 24 3.01 -8.68 -2.25
CA LEU A 24 3.62 -8.02 -3.43
C LEU A 24 5.04 -8.49 -3.68
N ARG A 25 5.84 -8.65 -2.62
CA ARG A 25 7.21 -9.20 -2.72
C ARG A 25 7.22 -10.59 -3.33
N ASN A 26 6.30 -11.46 -2.93
CA ASN A 26 6.23 -12.83 -3.45
C ASN A 26 5.74 -12.84 -4.90
N TYR A 27 4.75 -12.02 -5.23
CA TYR A 27 4.29 -11.83 -6.61
C TYR A 27 5.41 -11.30 -7.53
N ALA A 28 6.11 -10.25 -7.12
CA ALA A 28 7.22 -9.67 -7.88
C ALA A 28 8.31 -10.70 -8.19
N LYS A 29 8.68 -11.51 -7.18
CA LYS A 29 9.67 -12.58 -7.36
C LYS A 29 9.18 -13.71 -8.26
N LYS A 30 7.92 -14.13 -8.11
CA LYS A 30 7.34 -15.23 -8.89
C LYS A 30 7.24 -14.89 -10.38
N TYR A 31 6.77 -13.68 -10.69
CA TYR A 31 6.54 -13.24 -12.08
C TYR A 31 7.69 -12.43 -12.66
N LYS A 32 8.76 -12.17 -11.89
CA LYS A 32 9.89 -11.30 -12.26
C LYS A 32 9.47 -9.89 -12.69
N VAL A 33 8.38 -9.39 -12.11
CA VAL A 33 7.82 -8.06 -12.35
C VAL A 33 8.24 -7.14 -11.21
N LEU A 34 8.58 -5.88 -11.50
CA LEU A 34 9.04 -4.90 -10.50
C LEU A 34 10.23 -5.43 -9.68
N VAL A 35 11.17 -6.10 -10.34
CA VAL A 35 12.40 -6.59 -9.72
C VAL A 35 13.58 -5.79 -10.26
N ASP A 36 14.36 -5.22 -9.36
CA ASP A 36 15.61 -4.56 -9.70
C ASP A 36 16.73 -5.59 -9.87
N LEU A 37 17.38 -5.58 -11.03
CA LEU A 37 18.52 -6.45 -11.33
C LEU A 37 19.84 -5.75 -10.99
N PRO A 38 20.84 -6.50 -10.50
CA PRO A 38 22.14 -5.94 -10.16
C PRO A 38 22.85 -5.43 -11.42
N ASP A 39 23.38 -4.22 -11.35
CA ASP A 39 24.23 -3.61 -12.38
C ASP A 39 25.59 -3.28 -11.74
N ARG A 40 26.67 -3.73 -12.38
CA ARG A 40 28.06 -3.63 -11.90
C ARG A 40 28.54 -2.18 -11.77
N SER A 41 27.88 -1.23 -12.42
CA SER A 41 28.33 0.18 -12.43
C SER A 41 27.80 1.02 -11.26
N ARG A 42 26.56 0.77 -10.82
CA ARG A 42 25.82 1.70 -9.93
C ARG A 42 25.13 1.04 -8.74
N LYS A 43 24.89 -0.29 -8.76
CA LYS A 43 24.03 -0.95 -7.77
C LYS A 43 24.84 -1.84 -6.82
N PHE A 44 24.68 -1.61 -5.52
CA PHE A 44 25.42 -2.32 -4.45
C PHE A 44 24.79 -3.66 -4.04
N HIS A 45 23.61 -4.01 -4.57
CA HIS A 45 23.00 -5.30 -4.32
C HIS A 45 23.55 -6.35 -5.28
N LYS A 46 23.88 -7.54 -4.75
CA LYS A 46 24.34 -8.70 -5.54
C LYS A 46 23.18 -9.59 -6.01
N ARG A 47 21.99 -9.40 -5.45
CA ARG A 47 20.81 -10.25 -5.66
C ARG A 47 19.64 -9.39 -6.12
N PRO A 48 18.76 -9.91 -6.99
CA PRO A 48 17.59 -9.16 -7.44
C PRO A 48 16.70 -8.74 -6.26
N THR A 49 16.35 -7.45 -6.20
CA THR A 49 15.53 -6.88 -5.11
C THR A 49 14.18 -6.39 -5.64
N PRO A 50 13.05 -6.78 -5.03
CA PRO A 50 11.74 -6.31 -5.46
C PRO A 50 11.55 -4.82 -5.11
N LEU A 51 11.08 -4.04 -6.08
CA LEU A 51 10.81 -2.60 -6.01
C LEU A 51 9.33 -2.33 -5.66
N THR A 52 8.76 -3.12 -4.75
CA THR A 52 7.32 -3.09 -4.43
C THR A 52 6.98 -2.18 -3.25
N GLY A 53 7.96 -1.56 -2.60
CA GLY A 53 7.75 -0.86 -1.32
C GLY A 53 6.76 0.31 -1.39
N GLY A 54 7.00 1.27 -2.29
CA GLY A 54 6.11 2.43 -2.44
C GLY A 54 4.67 2.04 -2.81
N LEU A 55 4.53 1.08 -3.73
CA LEU A 55 3.23 0.52 -4.11
C LEU A 55 2.54 -0.20 -2.94
N GLY A 56 3.31 -0.94 -2.14
CA GLY A 56 2.80 -1.63 -0.97
C GLY A 56 2.30 -0.69 0.11
N ILE A 57 2.99 0.44 0.34
CA ILE A 57 2.53 1.48 1.28
C ILE A 57 1.22 2.12 0.79
N LEU A 58 1.13 2.47 -0.49
CA LEU A 58 -0.10 3.05 -1.08
C LEU A 58 -1.29 2.11 -0.93
N LEU A 59 -1.13 0.84 -1.29
CA LEU A 59 -2.19 -0.16 -1.16
C LEU A 59 -2.55 -0.41 0.31
N ALA A 60 -1.56 -0.45 1.20
CA ALA A 60 -1.80 -0.61 2.63
C ALA A 60 -2.61 0.53 3.23
N LEU A 61 -2.34 1.77 2.83
CA LEU A 61 -3.09 2.94 3.28
C LEU A 61 -4.56 2.88 2.85
N LEU A 62 -4.82 2.56 1.58
CA LEU A 62 -6.19 2.47 1.05
C LEU A 62 -6.98 1.34 1.73
N ILE A 63 -6.35 0.18 1.89
CA ILE A 63 -6.99 -0.99 2.47
C ILE A 63 -7.21 -0.83 3.98
N SER A 64 -6.21 -0.33 4.73
CA SER A 64 -6.37 -0.11 6.18
C SER A 64 -7.40 0.97 6.48
N GLY A 65 -7.43 2.04 5.69
CA GLY A 65 -8.43 3.09 5.79
C GLY A 65 -9.85 2.56 5.54
N LYS A 66 -10.06 1.79 4.46
CA LYS A 66 -11.36 1.19 4.17
C LYS A 66 -11.80 0.21 5.26
N LEU A 67 -10.91 -0.69 5.68
CA LEU A 67 -11.20 -1.66 6.74
C LEU A 67 -11.59 -0.96 8.04
N TYR A 68 -10.88 0.10 8.41
CA TYR A 68 -11.20 0.85 9.62
C TYR A 68 -12.58 1.52 9.54
N ILE A 69 -12.92 2.13 8.40
CA ILE A 69 -14.25 2.75 8.17
C ILE A 69 -15.35 1.69 8.25
N ASP A 70 -15.17 0.55 7.58
CA ASP A 70 -16.16 -0.54 7.54
C ASP A 70 -16.37 -1.16 8.92
N LEU A 71 -15.28 -1.49 9.63
CA LEU A 71 -15.35 -2.12 10.97
C LEU A 71 -16.00 -1.22 12.02
N ASN A 72 -15.90 0.10 11.87
CA ASN A 72 -16.49 1.08 12.78
C ASN A 72 -17.84 1.62 12.27
N ASN A 73 -18.41 1.07 11.18
CA ASN A 73 -19.65 1.53 10.55
C ASN A 73 -19.66 3.05 10.23
N LEU A 74 -18.52 3.59 9.81
CA LEU A 74 -18.32 5.01 9.52
C LEU A 74 -18.68 5.39 8.07
N THR A 75 -19.24 4.46 7.31
CA THR A 75 -19.64 4.65 5.90
C THR A 75 -20.68 5.76 5.71
N GLY A 76 -21.48 6.05 6.73
CA GLY A 76 -22.41 7.19 6.72
C GLY A 76 -21.72 8.56 6.81
N TYR A 77 -20.48 8.62 7.31
CA TYR A 77 -19.71 9.85 7.46
C TYR A 77 -18.74 10.09 6.31
N LEU A 78 -18.22 9.01 5.74
CA LEU A 78 -17.36 9.02 4.56
C LEU A 78 -18.12 8.37 3.40
N PRO A 79 -18.69 9.17 2.49
CA PRO A 79 -19.37 8.64 1.32
C PRO A 79 -18.45 7.73 0.52
N GLU A 80 -18.99 6.62 0.02
CA GLU A 80 -18.27 5.68 -0.85
C GLU A 80 -17.62 6.41 -2.04
N PHE A 81 -18.26 7.46 -2.54
CA PHE A 81 -17.74 8.34 -3.57
C PHE A 81 -16.36 8.95 -3.21
N THR A 82 -16.16 9.38 -1.97
CA THR A 82 -14.88 9.98 -1.52
C THR A 82 -13.77 8.93 -1.52
N PHE A 83 -14.09 7.70 -1.11
CA PHE A 83 -13.14 6.59 -1.18
C PHE A 83 -12.77 6.26 -2.63
N GLN A 84 -13.76 6.22 -3.53
CA GLN A 84 -13.53 6.01 -4.96
C GLN A 84 -12.66 7.11 -5.58
N LEU A 85 -12.89 8.38 -5.24
CA LEU A 85 -12.03 9.49 -5.68
C LEU A 85 -10.60 9.33 -5.20
N MET A 86 -10.38 8.93 -3.94
CA MET A 86 -9.04 8.65 -3.42
C MET A 86 -8.38 7.51 -4.21
N VAL A 87 -9.09 6.41 -4.47
CA VAL A 87 -8.55 5.30 -5.27
C VAL A 87 -8.19 5.74 -6.68
N ILE A 88 -9.03 6.55 -7.36
CA ILE A 88 -8.79 7.05 -8.72
C ILE A 88 -7.65 8.09 -8.78
N SER A 89 -7.43 8.84 -7.70
CA SER A 89 -6.33 9.82 -7.63
C SER A 89 -4.95 9.17 -7.75
N VAL A 90 -4.78 7.92 -7.30
CA VAL A 90 -3.49 7.20 -7.35
C VAL A 90 -3.03 6.93 -8.79
N PRO A 91 -3.80 6.26 -9.67
CA PRO A 91 -3.40 6.10 -11.06
C PRO A 91 -3.33 7.44 -11.79
N LEU A 92 -4.23 8.38 -11.50
CA LEU A 92 -4.19 9.71 -12.13
C LEU A 92 -2.88 10.45 -11.83
N ALA A 93 -2.41 10.44 -10.58
CA ALA A 93 -1.14 11.05 -10.20
C ALA A 93 0.05 10.43 -10.96
N ASN A 94 0.05 9.11 -11.15
CA ASN A 94 1.08 8.42 -11.93
C ASN A 94 1.03 8.75 -13.43
N ILE A 95 -0.16 9.04 -13.97
CA ILE A 95 -0.31 9.47 -15.38
C ILE A 95 0.21 10.89 -15.57
N ILE A 96 -0.12 11.81 -14.66
CA ILE A 96 0.29 13.23 -14.74
C ILE A 96 1.80 13.41 -14.48
N SER A 97 2.43 12.51 -13.73
CA SER A 97 3.86 12.60 -13.41
C SER A 97 4.82 12.09 -14.49
N ASN A 98 4.31 11.53 -15.59
CA ASN A 98 5.10 11.05 -16.75
C ASN A 98 4.97 12.04 -17.92
#